data_AF-A0A5C0UHY9-F1
#
_entry.id   AF-A0A5C0UHY9-F1
#
_cell.length_a   1.000
_cell.length_b   1.000
_cell.length_c   1.000
_cell.angle_alpha   90.00
_cell.angle_beta   90.00
_cell.angle_gamma   90.00
#
_symmetry.space_group_name_H-M   'P 1'
#
loop_
_entity.id
_entity.type
_entity.pdbx_description
1 polymer ?
#
loop_
_entity_poly.entity_id
_entity_poly.type
_entity_poly.pdbx_seq_one_letter_code
_entity_poly.pdbx_strand_id
1 'polypeptide(L)' 'MRSKVVVDASSVIAVFAEEPGYDFIERYIGNALISSVNVAEVYKYCLDAKKLTSVEAKKLL' A
#
# COMPACT_ATOMS: atom_id res chain seq x y z
N MET A 1 16.01 20.25 1.14
CA MET A 1 15.39 19.04 1.73
C MET A 1 14.49 18.40 0.68
N ARG A 2 14.72 17.15 0.26
CA ARG A 2 13.69 16.39 -0.47
C ARG A 2 12.60 16.06 0.57
N SER A 3 11.37 16.50 0.34
CA SER A 3 10.24 16.06 1.15
C SER A 3 10.14 14.54 1.03
N LYS A 4 10.21 13.84 2.17
CA LYS A 4 9.92 12.41 2.20
C LYS A 4 8.41 12.27 2.29
N VAL A 5 7.80 11.62 1.30
CA VAL A 5 6.38 11.28 1.37
C VAL A 5 6.22 10.18 2.40
N VAL A 6 5.31 10.34 3.34
CA VAL A 6 4.91 9.28 4.27
C VAL A 6 3.51 8.87 3.88
N VAL A 7 3.30 7.59 3.64
CA VAL A 7 2.01 7.07 3.20
C VAL A 7 1.33 6.26 4.29
N ASP A 8 0.01 6.40 4.32
CA ASP A 8 -0.86 5.59 5.15
C ASP A 8 -1.23 4.26 4.44
N ALA A 9 -1.71 3.27 5.19
CA ALA A 9 -2.17 2.01 4.62
C ALA A 9 -3.26 2.22 3.55
N SER A 10 -4.19 3.14 3.81
CA SER A 10 -5.27 3.51 2.89
C SER A 10 -4.76 3.97 1.52
N SER A 11 -3.62 4.67 1.46
CA SER A 11 -3.04 5.14 0.20
C SER A 11 -2.50 4.00 -0.65
N VAL A 12 -1.89 3.00 -0.02
CA VAL A 12 -1.41 1.79 -0.72
C VAL A 12 -2.59 0.92 -1.15
N ILE A 13 -3.61 0.80 -0.30
CA ILE A 13 -4.84 0.06 -0.62
C ILE A 13 -5.54 0.69 -1.83
N ALA A 14 -5.64 2.01 -1.90
CA ALA A 14 -6.21 2.71 -3.05
C ALA A 14 -5.50 2.36 -4.35
N VAL A 15 -4.16 2.21 -4.33
CA VAL A 15 -3.39 1.73 -5.49
C VAL A 15 -3.67 0.28 -5.82
N PHE A 16 -3.72 -0.61 -4.83
CA PHE A 16 -4.04 -2.02 -5.08
C PHE A 16 -5.47 -2.22 -5.57
N ALA A 17 -6.41 -1.38 -5.15
CA ALA A 17 -7.82 -1.46 -5.48
C ALA A 17 -8.21 -0.64 -6.72
N GLU A 18 -7.26 0.11 -7.31
CA GLU A 18 -7.50 1.04 -8.42
C GLU A 18 -8.63 2.04 -8.11
N GLU A 19 -8.66 2.53 -6.86
CA GLU A 19 -9.66 3.52 -6.40
C GLU A 19 -9.49 4.88 -7.11
N PRO A 20 -10.55 5.69 -7.25
CA PRO A 20 -10.42 7.01 -7.86
C PRO A 20 -9.27 7.85 -7.27
N GLY A 21 -8.33 8.26 -8.13
CA GLY A 21 -7.13 9.02 -7.72
C GLY A 21 -5.90 8.17 -7.41
N TYR A 22 -5.95 6.84 -7.60
CA TYR A 22 -4.81 5.95 -7.38
C TYR A 22 -3.60 6.30 -8.25
N ASP A 23 -3.82 6.80 -9.47
CA ASP A 23 -2.78 7.19 -10.43
C ASP A 23 -1.92 8.36 -9.93
N PHE A 24 -2.48 9.23 -9.10
CA PHE A 24 -1.73 10.29 -8.43
C PHE A 24 -0.84 9.71 -7.34
N ILE A 25 -1.37 8.78 -6.54
CA ILE A 25 -0.67 8.16 -5.41
C ILE A 25 0.48 7.27 -5.90
N GLU A 26 0.26 6.52 -6.97
CA GLU A 26 1.24 5.60 -7.57
C GLU A 26 2.57 6.31 -7.90
N ARG A 27 2.51 7.58 -8.32
CA ARG A 27 3.69 8.41 -8.63
C ARG A 27 4.61 8.66 -7.43
N TYR A 28 4.09 8.50 -6.21
CA TYR A 28 4.83 8.76 -4.97
C TYR A 28 5.21 7.50 -4.20
N ILE A 29 4.48 6.39 -4.35
CA ILE A 29 4.67 5.16 -3.54
C ILE A 29 6.09 4.61 -3.65
N GLY A 30 6.70 4.61 -4.84
CA GLY A 30 8.02 3.98 -5.06
C GLY A 30 9.17 4.57 -4.24
N ASN A 31 9.02 5.79 -3.70
CA ASN A 31 10.02 6.44 -2.82
C ASN A 31 9.44 6.88 -1.47
N ALA A 32 8.22 6.44 -1.14
CA ALA A 32 7.56 6.80 0.10
C ALA A 32 8.10 6.00 1.30
N LEU A 33 7.96 6.58 2.49
CA LEU A 33 8.11 5.87 3.74
C LEU A 33 6.74 5.36 4.20
N ILE A 34 6.70 4.14 4.71
CA ILE A 34 5.53 3.56 5.34
C ILE A 34 5.92 2.95 6.69
N SER A 35 5.06 3.08 7.70
CA SER A 35 5.28 2.47 9.00
C SER A 35 5.05 0.95 8.93
N SER A 36 5.71 0.18 9.80
CA SER A 36 5.47 -1.27 9.89
C SER A 36 4.03 -1.63 10.26
N VAL A 37 3.35 -0.76 11.02
CA VAL A 37 1.94 -0.92 11.38
C VAL A 37 1.06 -0.80 10.13
N ASN A 38 1.31 0.22 9.31
CA ASN A 38 0.54 0.45 8.08
C ASN A 38 0.80 -0.67 7.07
N VAL A 39 2.01 -1.22 6.99
CA VAL A 39 2.30 -2.43 6.18
C VAL A 39 1.46 -3.62 6.66
N ALA A 40 1.32 -3.82 7.97
CA ALA A 40 0.50 -4.92 8.52
C ALA A 40 -0.99 -4.75 8.18
N GLU A 41 -1.50 -3.51 8.12
CA GLU A 41 -2.86 -3.22 7.69
C GLU A 41 -3.07 -3.51 6.20
N VAL A 42 -2.12 -3.12 5.33
CA VAL A 42 -2.16 -3.46 3.90
C VAL A 42 -2.09 -4.97 3.71
N TYR A 43 -1.25 -5.66 4.47
CA TYR A 43 -1.16 -7.11 4.44
C TYR A 43 -2.50 -7.76 4.85
N LYS A 44 -3.13 -7.27 5.91
CA LYS A 44 -4.46 -7.73 6.33
C LYS A 44 -5.50 -7.53 5.23
N TYR A 45 -5.49 -6.36 4.57
CA TYR A 45 -6.36 -6.11 3.40
C TYR A 45 -6.14 -7.11 2.27
N CYS A 46 -4.88 -7.48 1.97
CA CYS A 46 -4.56 -8.46 0.95
C CYS A 46 -5.17 -9.84 1.25
N LEU A 47 -5.16 -10.27 2.51
CA LEU A 47 -5.76 -11.54 2.93
C LEU A 47 -7.29 -11.48 2.96
N ASP A 48 -7.83 -10.43 3.58
CA ASP A 48 -9.26 -10.37 3.92
C ASP A 48 -10.12 -9.95 2.72
N ALA A 49 -9.68 -8.95 1.96
CA ALA A 49 -10.44 -8.36 0.86
C ALA A 49 -10.05 -8.94 -0.50
N LYS A 50 -8.75 -8.99 -0.82
CA LYS A 50 -8.25 -9.55 -2.09
C LYS A 50 -8.22 -11.08 -2.11
N LYS A 51 -8.43 -11.74 -0.96
CA LYS A 51 -8.40 -13.20 -0.79
C LYS A 51 -7.09 -13.85 -1.24
N LEU A 52 -5.98 -13.11 -1.15
CA LEU A 52 -4.66 -13.63 -1.44
C LEU A 52 -4.21 -14.59 -0.35
N THR A 53 -3.37 -15.55 -0.72
CA THR A 53 -2.64 -16.34 0.25
C THR A 53 -1.58 -15.50 0.94
N SER A 54 -1.14 -15.92 2.13
CA SER A 54 -0.01 -15.31 2.84
C SER A 54 1.27 -15.24 2.01
N VAL A 55 1.47 -16.18 1.08
CA VAL A 55 2.64 -16.21 0.20
C VAL A 55 2.54 -15.14 -0.88
N GLU A 56 1.36 -14.96 -1.48
CA GLU A 56 1.13 -13.93 -2.49
C GLU A 56 1.17 -12.53 -1.89
N ALA A 57 0.53 -12.33 -0.73
CA ALA A 57 0.52 -11.04 -0.04
C ALA A 57 1.94 -10.57 0.35
N LYS A 58 2.84 -11.50 0.74
CA LYS A 58 4.26 -11.19 1.03
C LYS A 58 5.09 -10.80 -0.20
N LYS A 59 4.65 -11.13 -1.42
CA LYS A 59 5.36 -10.73 -2.64
C LYS A 59 5.03 -9.30 -3.09
N LEU A 60 3.94 -8.74 -2.56
CA LEU A 60 3.45 -7.40 -2.90
C LEU A 60 3.99 -6.31 -1.95
N LEU A 61 4.64 -6.70 -0.85
CA LEU A 61 5.14 -5.83 0.22
C LEU A 61 6.63 -6.06 0.43
#